data_AF-A0A0B8PK90-F1
#
_entry.id   AF-A0A0B8PK90-F1
#
_cell.length_a   1.000
_cell.length_b   1.000
_cell.length_c   1.000
_cell.angle_alpha   90.00
_cell.angle_beta   90.00
_cell.angle_gamma   90.00
#
_symmetry.space_group_name_H-M   'P 1'
#
loop_
_entity.id
_entity.type
_entity.pdbx_description
1 polymer ?
#
loop_
_entity_poly.entity_id
_entity_poly.type
_entity_poly.pdbx_seq_one_letter_code
_entity_poly.pdbx_strand_id
1 'polypeptide(L)'
;MWLNQDSGDDKIFYTTGRLTSEMVIKVAQMGIPVLLSRSGVTQMGLDLAKQFGITTIARAKGLRFQAFTGADKILFDVKGADAEQN
;
A
#
# COMPACT_ATOMS: atom_id res chain seq x y z
N MET A 1 4.79 -10.38 14.37
CA MET A 1 5.94 -10.66 13.48
C MET A 1 7.14 -11.08 14.28
N TRP A 2 8.19 -10.28 14.51
CA TRP A 2 9.42 -10.80 15.16
C TRP A 2 9.19 -11.51 16.52
N LEU A 3 8.50 -10.85 17.47
CA LEU A 3 8.25 -11.44 18.80
C LEU A 3 7.45 -12.75 18.75
N ASN A 4 6.53 -12.85 17.79
CA ASN A 4 5.64 -14.01 17.62
C ASN A 4 6.09 -14.93 16.48
N GLN A 5 7.25 -14.66 15.86
CA GLN A 5 7.76 -15.32 14.66
C GLN A 5 6.80 -15.35 13.45
N ASP A 6 5.91 -14.37 13.32
CA ASP A 6 5.01 -14.29 12.15
C ASP A 6 5.72 -13.73 10.91
N SER A 7 5.45 -14.34 9.76
CA SER A 7 5.85 -13.86 8.43
C SER A 7 4.96 -12.71 7.92
N GLY A 8 5.50 -11.94 6.98
CA GLY A 8 4.89 -10.71 6.43
C GLY A 8 4.27 -10.84 5.06
N ASP A 9 4.55 -11.94 4.39
CA ASP A 9 4.16 -12.25 3.02
C ASP A 9 2.64 -12.28 2.80
N ASP A 10 1.86 -12.49 3.87
CA ASP A 10 0.39 -12.47 3.87
C ASP A 10 -0.21 -11.19 4.47
N LYS A 11 0.60 -10.15 4.75
CA LYS A 11 0.16 -8.96 5.50
C LYS A 11 0.02 -7.70 4.62
N ILE A 12 -0.67 -6.72 5.19
CA ILE A 12 -0.75 -5.35 4.70
C ILE A 12 -0.23 -4.42 5.80
N PHE A 13 0.72 -3.55 5.47
CA PHE A 13 1.21 -2.53 6.40
C PHE A 13 0.42 -1.24 6.22
N TYR A 14 -0.37 -0.86 7.23
CA TYR A 14 -1.13 0.39 7.25
C TYR A 14 -0.49 1.45 8.15
N THR A 15 -0.41 2.69 7.68
CA THR A 15 0.02 3.83 8.51
C THR A 15 -0.74 5.11 8.17
N THR A 16 -0.79 6.04 9.12
CA THR A 16 -1.32 7.38 8.90
C THR A 16 -0.27 8.35 8.35
N GLY A 17 1.02 8.05 8.53
CA GLY A 17 2.15 8.89 8.11
C GLY A 17 2.47 8.80 6.61
N ARG A 18 3.32 9.72 6.12
CA ARG A 18 3.78 9.71 4.72
C ARG A 18 4.64 8.48 4.45
N LEU A 19 4.53 7.96 3.22
CA LEU A 19 5.35 6.85 2.75
C LEU A 19 6.69 7.42 2.23
N THR A 20 7.61 7.67 3.15
CA THR A 20 9.00 8.04 2.85
C THR A 20 9.83 6.81 2.48
N SER A 21 11.04 7.02 1.98
CA SER A 21 12.01 5.95 1.68
C SER A 21 12.21 5.00 2.86
N GLU A 22 12.37 5.55 4.07
CA GLU A 22 12.55 4.76 5.28
C GLU A 22 11.34 3.88 5.61
N MET A 23 10.12 4.40 5.36
CA MET A 23 8.90 3.62 5.57
C MET A 23 8.84 2.44 4.60
N VAL A 24 9.20 2.67 3.34
CA VAL A 24 9.23 1.61 2.31
C VAL A 24 10.31 0.57 2.62
N ILE A 25 11.51 0.99 3.03
CA ILE A 25 12.60 0.08 3.39
C ILE A 25 12.21 -0.83 4.56
N LYS A 26 11.57 -0.29 5.60
CA LYS A 26 11.08 -1.09 6.74
C LYS A 26 10.12 -2.17 6.27
N VAL A 27 9.17 -1.82 5.40
CA VAL A 27 8.14 -2.74 4.87
C VAL A 27 8.79 -3.82 4.00
N ALA A 28 9.75 -3.44 3.15
CA ALA A 28 10.54 -4.38 2.35
C ALA A 28 11.29 -5.39 3.24
N GLN A 29 11.96 -4.92 4.29
CA GLN A 29 12.70 -5.77 5.25
C GLN A 29 11.78 -6.71 6.04
N MET A 30 10.54 -6.27 6.33
CA MET A 30 9.53 -7.12 6.95
C MET A 30 8.90 -8.14 5.97
N GLY A 31 9.24 -8.09 4.68
CA GLY A 31 8.70 -8.98 3.66
C GLY A 31 7.22 -8.74 3.35
N ILE A 32 6.69 -7.54 3.64
CA ILE A 32 5.27 -7.24 3.48
C ILE A 32 4.98 -6.77 2.04
N PRO A 33 4.05 -7.39 1.30
CA PRO A 33 3.82 -7.08 -0.10
C PRO A 33 3.01 -5.80 -0.36
N VAL A 34 2.26 -5.31 0.63
CA VAL A 34 1.36 -4.15 0.47
C VAL A 34 1.60 -3.08 1.53
N LEU A 35 1.80 -1.85 1.08
CA LEU A 35 1.96 -0.65 1.88
C LEU A 35 0.82 0.34 1.63
N LEU A 36 0.01 0.58 2.66
CA LEU A 36 -1.16 1.44 2.62
C LEU A 36 -0.99 2.66 3.52
N SER A 37 -1.30 3.85 3.01
CA SER A 37 -1.34 5.06 3.83
C SER A 37 -2.50 6.01 3.51
N ARG A 38 -2.97 6.69 4.57
CA ARG A 38 -3.86 7.86 4.44
C ARG A 38 -3.17 9.09 3.87
N SER A 39 -1.86 9.22 4.06
CA SER A 39 -1.04 10.33 3.59
C SER A 39 -0.46 10.06 2.20
N GLY A 40 0.32 11.00 1.66
CA GLY A 40 1.01 10.83 0.38
C GLY A 40 2.31 10.03 0.47
N VAL A 41 2.80 9.63 -0.69
CA VAL A 41 4.13 9.03 -0.90
C VAL A 41 5.14 10.13 -1.34
N THR A 42 6.42 10.00 -0.97
CA THR A 42 7.49 10.85 -1.52
C THR A 42 8.01 10.25 -2.83
N GLN A 43 8.67 11.05 -3.68
CA GLN A 43 9.25 10.55 -4.93
C GLN A 43 10.21 9.38 -4.68
N MET A 44 11.18 9.57 -3.79
CA MET A 44 12.15 8.52 -3.44
C MET A 44 11.48 7.29 -2.80
N GLY A 45 10.43 7.47 -2.00
CA GLY A 45 9.66 6.34 -1.45
C GLY A 45 8.96 5.55 -2.56
N LEU A 46 8.34 6.24 -3.52
CA LEU A 46 7.69 5.61 -4.66
C LEU A 46 8.69 4.83 -5.53
N ASP A 47 9.86 5.41 -5.79
CA ASP A 47 10.90 4.77 -6.61
C ASP A 47 11.41 3.48 -5.96
N LEU A 48 11.64 3.50 -4.65
CA LEU A 48 12.00 2.28 -3.90
C LEU A 48 10.87 1.25 -3.88
N ALA A 49 9.62 1.68 -3.73
CA ALA A 49 8.49 0.75 -3.72
C ALA A 49 8.35 0.02 -5.07
N LYS A 50 8.59 0.72 -6.19
CA LYS A 50 8.69 0.11 -7.52
C LYS A 50 9.84 -0.88 -7.60
N GLN A 51 11.03 -0.49 -7.14
CA GLN A 51 12.22 -1.34 -7.16
C GLN A 51 12.02 -2.64 -6.36
N PHE A 52 11.35 -2.57 -5.21
CA PHE A 52 11.07 -3.72 -4.37
C PHE A 52 9.79 -4.48 -4.76
N GLY A 53 9.03 -4.01 -5.74
CA GLY A 53 7.80 -4.66 -6.20
C GLY A 53 6.65 -4.61 -5.18
N ILE A 54 6.70 -3.68 -4.21
CA ILE A 54 5.70 -3.49 -3.16
C ILE A 54 4.51 -2.74 -3.75
N THR A 55 3.29 -3.28 -3.55
CA THR A 55 2.05 -2.57 -3.88
C THR A 55 1.87 -1.40 -2.93
N THR A 56 1.82 -0.19 -3.47
CA THR A 56 1.77 1.04 -2.68
C THR A 56 0.48 1.77 -2.95
N ILE A 57 -0.33 1.92 -1.90
CA ILE A 57 -1.58 2.67 -1.92
C ILE A 57 -1.41 3.86 -0.98
N ALA A 58 -1.68 5.06 -1.47
CA ALA A 58 -1.60 6.28 -0.68
C ALA A 58 -2.85 7.15 -0.88
N ARG A 59 -2.95 8.23 -0.09
CA ARG A 59 -4.10 9.15 -0.09
C ARG A 59 -5.44 8.42 0.16
N ALA A 60 -5.42 7.29 0.87
CA ALA A 60 -6.61 6.52 1.16
C ALA A 60 -7.53 7.29 2.13
N LYS A 61 -8.73 7.67 1.66
CA LYS A 61 -9.74 8.40 2.45
C LYS A 61 -11.15 8.04 1.95
N GLY A 62 -11.97 7.52 2.86
CA GLY A 62 -13.32 7.06 2.52
C GLY A 62 -13.27 5.97 1.44
N LEU A 63 -14.08 6.12 0.40
CA LEU A 63 -14.15 5.19 -0.75
C LEU A 63 -13.16 5.54 -1.88
N ARG A 64 -12.12 6.34 -1.59
CA ARG A 64 -11.14 6.79 -2.59
C ARG A 64 -9.72 6.52 -2.13
N PHE A 65 -8.86 6.14 -3.06
CA PHE A 65 -7.43 5.95 -2.86
C PHE A 65 -6.66 6.14 -4.16
N GLN A 66 -5.34 6.18 -4.07
CA GLN A 66 -4.44 6.15 -5.23
C GLN A 66 -3.52 4.94 -5.13
N ALA A 67 -3.61 4.03 -6.10
CA ALA A 67 -2.64 2.95 -6.27
C ALA A 67 -1.45 3.50 -7.08
N PHE A 68 -0.30 3.62 -6.44
CA PHE A 68 0.93 4.13 -7.07
C PHE A 68 1.76 3.03 -7.72
N THR A 69 1.68 1.80 -7.19
CA THR A 69 2.37 0.61 -7.70
C THR A 69 1.51 -0.63 -7.45
N GLY A 70 1.69 -1.67 -8.28
CA GLY A 70 1.03 -2.97 -8.09
C GLY A 70 -0.49 -2.95 -8.25
N ALA A 71 -1.02 -2.01 -9.05
CA ALA A 71 -2.46 -1.90 -9.29
C ALA A 71 -3.04 -3.17 -9.97
N ASP A 72 -2.23 -3.85 -10.78
CA ASP A 72 -2.49 -5.16 -11.38
C ASP A 72 -2.71 -6.28 -10.34
N LYS A 73 -2.21 -6.10 -9.11
CA LYS A 73 -2.38 -7.04 -7.99
C LYS A 73 -3.62 -6.73 -7.14
N ILE A 74 -4.41 -5.72 -7.50
CA ILE A 74 -5.60 -5.31 -6.75
C ILE A 74 -6.84 -5.77 -7.50
N LEU A 75 -7.68 -6.56 -6.84
CA LEU A 75 -9.02 -6.88 -7.34
C LEU A 75 -9.97 -5.72 -7.01
N PHE A 76 -10.49 -5.05 -8.04
CA PHE A 76 -11.49 -3.99 -7.90
C PHE A 76 -12.89 -4.59 -8.06
N ASP A 77 -13.46 -5.08 -6.96
CA ASP A 77 -14.75 -5.77 -6.90
C ASP A 77 -15.96 -4.83 -6.69
N VAL A 78 -15.71 -3.58 -6.27
CA VAL A 78 -16.74 -2.55 -6.10
C VAL A 78 -16.81 -1.65 -7.34
N LYS A 79 -17.98 -1.61 -7.99
CA LYS A 79 -18.30 -0.57 -8.99
C LYS A 79 -18.58 0.73 -8.25
N GLY A 80 -17.68 1.72 -8.35
CA GLY A 80 -17.85 3.00 -7.67
C GLY A 80 -19.09 3.74 -8.20
N ALA A 81 -20.01 4.16 -7.33
CA ALA A 81 -21.16 5.08 -7.51
C ALA A 81 -22.06 4.98 -8.78
N ASP A 82 -21.79 4.10 -9.73
CA ASP A 82 -22.67 3.75 -10.86
C ASP A 82 -23.57 2.54 -10.51
N ALA A 83 -23.72 2.24 -9.21
CA ALA A 83 -24.64 1.24 -8.68
C ALA A 83 -25.96 1.83 -8.15
N GLU A 84 -26.15 3.16 -8.21
CA GLU A 84 -27.40 3.83 -7.81
C GLU A 84 -28.30 4.24 -8.99
N GLN A 85 -28.01 3.78 -10.22
CA GLN A 85 -28.89 3.94 -11.38
C GLN A 85 -29.06 2.62 -12.13
N ASN A 86 -29.74 1.65 -11.51
CA ASN A 86 -30.56 0.62 -12.18
C ASN A 86 -31.48 -0.04 -11.16
#